data_AF-A0AAU7X3S8-F1
#
_entry.id   AF-A0AAU7X3S8-F1
#
_cell.length_a   1.000
_cell.length_b   1.000
_cell.length_c   1.000
_cell.angle_alpha   90.00
_cell.angle_beta   90.00
_cell.angle_gamma   90.00
#
_symmetry.space_group_name_H-M   'P 1'
#
loop_
_entity.id
_entity.type
_entity.pdbx_description
1 polymer ?
#
loop_
_entity_poly.entity_id
_entity_poly.type
_entity_poly.pdbx_seq_one_letter_code
_entity_poly.pdbx_strand_id
1 'polypeptide(L)' 'MQAVIYAGLRNGARDQQIHDALIYKRVIEVAREFQLSPGTIRAAEKRISNTSVFELSLLGGGQSDADRQGCG' A
#
# COMPACT_ATOMS: atom_id res chain seq x y z
N MET A 1 -13.31 3.79 -2.10
CA MET A 1 -11.86 3.91 -1.82
C MET A 1 -11.39 2.54 -1.35
N GLN A 2 -10.59 1.84 -2.15
CA GLN A 2 -10.21 0.44 -1.91
C GLN A 2 -8.94 0.41 -1.03
N ALA A 3 -8.95 -0.39 0.05
CA ALA A 3 -7.85 -0.42 1.01
C ALA A 3 -6.68 -1.24 0.45
N VAL A 4 -5.62 -0.57 0.00
CA VAL A 4 -4.37 -1.23 -0.42
C VAL A 4 -3.58 -1.62 0.82
N ILE A 5 -3.45 -2.93 1.08
CA ILE A 5 -2.69 -3.46 2.21
C ILE A 5 -1.31 -3.87 1.72
N TYR A 6 -0.27 -3.25 2.27
CA TYR A 6 1.11 -3.62 2.04
C TYR A 6 1.56 -4.62 3.12
N ALA A 7 1.46 -5.92 2.83
CA ALA A 7 1.84 -6.97 3.78
C ALA A 7 3.33 -6.88 4.13
N GLY A 8 3.64 -6.70 5.41
CA GLY A 8 5.03 -6.65 5.90
C GLY A 8 5.72 -5.27 5.84
N LEU A 9 5.04 -4.22 5.36
CA LEU A 9 5.59 -2.85 5.36
C LEU A 9 5.00 -2.00 6.50
N ARG A 10 5.87 -1.39 7.30
CA ARG A 10 5.46 -0.46 8.39
C ARG A 10 4.84 0.83 7.86
N ASN A 11 5.13 1.20 6.60
CA ASN A 11 4.61 2.42 5.95
C ASN A 11 4.59 2.26 4.42
N GLY A 12 3.81 1.28 3.93
CA GLY A 12 3.83 0.91 2.51
C GLY A 12 3.45 2.05 1.55
N ALA A 13 2.52 2.93 1.93
CA ALA A 13 2.15 4.09 1.11
C ALA A 13 3.32 5.05 0.86
N ARG A 14 4.19 5.26 1.86
CA ARG A 14 5.36 6.14 1.72
C ARG A 14 6.42 5.48 0.84
N ASP A 15 6.69 4.20 1.05
CA ASP A 15 7.69 3.48 0.26
C ASP A 15 7.22 3.38 -1.21
N GLN A 16 5.91 3.23 -1.47
CA GLN A 16 5.33 3.28 -2.81
C GLN A 16 5.53 4.65 -3.47
N GLN A 17 5.24 5.74 -2.76
CA GLN A 17 5.47 7.10 -3.27
C GLN A 17 6.96 7.35 -3.61
N ILE A 18 7.87 6.80 -2.80
CA ILE A 18 9.31 6.87 -3.08
C ILE A 18 9.65 6.07 -4.34
N HIS A 19 9.10 4.86 -4.49
CA HIS A 19 9.29 4.04 -5.68
C HIS A 19 8.75 4.72 -6.94
N ASP A 20 7.54 5.27 -6.90
CA ASP A 20 6.93 5.99 -8.01
C ASP A 20 7.73 7.25 -8.39
N ALA A 21 8.27 7.99 -7.40
CA ALA A 21 9.12 9.15 -7.64
C ALA A 21 10.45 8.78 -8.30
N LEU A 22 11.01 7.60 -7.99
CA LEU A 22 12.26 7.10 -8.58
C LEU A 22 12.11 6.69 -10.05
N ILE A 23 10.89 6.50 -10.56
CA ILE A 23 10.65 6.23 -11.99
C ILE A 23 11.08 7.43 -12.85
N TYR A 24 10.88 8.64 -12.35
CA TYR A 24 11.09 9.88 -13.11
C TYR A 24 12.25 10.74 -12.59
N LYS A 25 12.70 10.53 -11.35
CA LYS A 25 13.72 11.35 -10.68
C LYS A 25 14.88 10.51 -10.18
N ARG A 26 16.05 11.16 -9.99
CA ARG A 26 17.22 10.47 -9.42
C ARG A 26 17.09 10.33 -7.91
N VAL A 27 17.74 9.30 -7.35
CA VAL A 27 17.78 9.03 -5.90
C VAL A 27 18.15 10.27 -5.06
N ILE A 28 19.06 11.12 -5.54
CA ILE A 28 19.51 12.33 -4.83
C ILE A 28 18.39 13.40 -4.77
N GLU A 29 17.59 13.52 -5.81
CA GLU A 29 16.48 14.47 -5.89
C GLU A 29 15.33 14.01 -4.99
N VAL A 30 14.98 12.72 -5.06
CA VAL A 30 13.98 12.12 -4.18
C VAL A 30 14.43 12.20 -2.71
N ALA A 31 15.71 11.96 -2.41
CA ALA A 31 16.26 12.12 -1.06
C ALA A 31 16.07 13.55 -0.52
N ARG A 32 16.26 14.57 -1.36
CA ARG A 32 16.03 15.98 -0.98
C ARG A 32 14.55 16.28 -0.75
N GLU A 33 13.67 15.80 -1.63
CA GLU A 33 12.22 16.03 -1.51
C GLU A 33 11.63 15.39 -0.26
N PHE A 34 12.04 14.16 0.04
CA PHE A 34 11.55 13.43 1.21
C PHE A 34 12.35 13.71 2.49
N GLN A 35 13.38 14.58 2.41
CA GLN A 35 14.31 14.89 3.51
C GLN A 35 14.89 13.64 4.17
N LEU A 36 15.23 12.65 3.36
CA LEU A 36 15.76 11.35 3.79
C LEU A 36 17.19 11.15 3.27
N SER A 37 17.93 10.26 3.92
CA SER A 37 19.23 9.85 3.38
C SER A 37 19.05 9.03 2.10
N PRO A 38 19.99 9.13 1.13
CA PRO A 38 19.94 8.32 -0.10
C PRO A 38 19.91 6.82 0.16
N GLY A 39 20.53 6.36 1.25
CA GLY A 39 20.51 4.95 1.66
C GLY A 39 19.10 4.49 2.05
N THR A 40 18.34 5.34 2.74
CA THR A 40 16.94 5.04 3.11
C THR A 40 16.03 4.98 1.87
N ILE A 41 16.26 5.84 0.87
CA ILE A 41 15.52 5.81 -0.40
C ILE A 41 15.74 4.49 -1.14
N ARG A 42 17.01 4.05 -1.29
CA ARG A 42 17.34 2.75 -1.91
C ARG A 42 16.76 1.57 -1.13
N ALA A 43 16.74 1.66 0.20
CA ALA A 43 16.14 0.63 1.03
C ALA A 43 14.61 0.57 0.87
N ALA A 44 13.93 1.72 0.73
CA ALA A 44 12.50 1.80 0.47
C ALA A 44 12.13 1.20 -0.90
N GLU A 45 12.89 1.54 -1.94
CA GLU A 45 12.74 0.96 -3.28
C GLU A 45 12.84 -0.57 -3.25
N LYS A 46 13.90 -1.10 -2.62
CA LYS A 46 14.12 -2.55 -2.48
C LYS A 46 13.04 -3.24 -1.65
N ARG A 47 12.44 -2.53 -0.68
CA ARG A 47 11.31 -3.06 0.09
C ARG A 47 10.07 -3.22 -0.78
N ILE A 48 9.73 -2.21 -1.59
CA ILE A 48 8.58 -2.29 -2.52
C ILE A 48 8.81 -3.37 -3.57
N SER A 49 10.01 -3.45 -4.16
CA SER A 49 10.32 -4.47 -5.17
C SER A 49 10.14 -5.90 -4.66
N ASN A 50 10.37 -6.12 -3.37
CA ASN A 50 10.26 -7.43 -2.72
C ASN A 50 8.89 -7.66 -2.07
N THR A 51 8.02 -6.64 -2.04
CA THR A 51 6.71 -6.74 -1.42
C THR A 51 5.72 -7.30 -2.44
N SER A 52 5.04 -8.38 -2.07
CA SER A 52 3.86 -8.85 -2.80
C SER A 52 2.67 -7.95 -2.48
N VAL A 53 2.18 -7.23 -3.48
CA VAL A 53 0.96 -6.43 -3.38
C VAL A 53 -0.24 -7.33 -3.64
N PHE A 54 -1.17 -7.39 -2.69
CA PHE A 54 -2.41 -8.15 -2.84
C PHE A 54 -3.58 -7.18 -2.95
N GLU A 55 -4.34 -7.29 -4.05
CA GLU A 55 -5.60 -6.59 -4.22
C GLU A 55 -6.71 -7.44 -3.59
N LEU A 56 -7.24 -6.99 -2.46
CA LEU A 56 -8.37 -7.66 -1.81
C LEU A 56 -9.67 -7.04 -2.33
N SER A 57 -10.46 -7.87 -3.01
CA SER A 57 -11.81 -7.51 -3.43
C SER A 57 -12.82 -8.13 -2.47
N LEU A 58 -13.64 -7.29 -1.83
CA LEU A 58 -14.72 -7.73 -0.95
C LEU A 58 -15.85 -8.32 -1.81
N LEU A 59 -15.84 -9.64 -1.98
CA LEU A 59 -16.97 -10.38 -2.53
C LEU A 59 -18.04 -10.41 -1.44
N GLY A 60 -18.97 -9.46 -1.48
CA GLY A 60 -19.99 -9.26 -0.46
C GLY A 60 -20.73 -10.55 -0.08
N GLY A 61 -20.34 -11.13 1.06
CA GLY A 61 -21.09 -12.16 1.77
C GLY A 61 -21.94 -11.57 2.88
N GLY A 62 -22.51 -10.39 2.65
CA GLY A 62 -23.50 -9.81 3.55
C GLY A 62 -24.76 -10.65 3.44
N GLN A 63 -24.89 -11.63 4.33
CA GLN A 63 -26.17 -12.28 4.59
C GLN A 63 -27.17 -11.15 4.81
N SER A 64 -28.14 -11.01 3.91
CA SER A 64 -29.24 -10.09 4.13
C SER A 64 -29.96 -10.60 5.38
N ASP A 65 -29.76 -9.94 6.52
CA ASP A 65 -30.60 -10.10 7.71
C ASP A 65 -32.01 -9.54 7.39
N ALA A 66 -32.70 -10.16 6.44
CA ALA A 66 -34.05 -9.80 6.01
C ALA A 66 -35.09 -10.88 6.37
N ASP A 67 -34.68 -12.06 6.85
CA ASP A 67 -35.59 -13.22 6.98
C ASP A 67 -35.65 -13.84 8.39
N ARG A 68 -35.59 -13.01 9.45
CA ARG A 68 -35.83 -13.46 10.83
C ARG A 68 -36.95 -12.71 11.55
N GLN A 69 -38.01 -12.35 10.82
CA GLN A 69 -39.29 -11.91 11.37
C GLN A 69 -40.45 -12.63 10.66
N GLY A 70 -40.86 -13.76 11.25
CA GLY A 70 -42.02 -14.57 10.88
C GLY A 70 -41.82 -15.98 11.45
N CYS A 71 -42.61 -16.54 12.34
CA CYS A 71 -43.97 -16.24 12.78
C CYS A 71 -44.12 -16.62 14.27
N GLY A 72 -44.92 -15.83 14.99
CA GLY A 72 -45.73 -16.34 16.11
C GLY A 72 -47.00 -16.99 15.60
#